data_AF-A0A954Z6X9-F1
#
_entry.id   AF-A0A954Z6X9-F1
#
_cell.length_a   1.000
_cell.length_b   1.000
_cell.length_c   1.000
_cell.angle_alpha   90.00
_cell.angle_beta   90.00
_cell.angle_gamma   90.00
#
_symmetry.space_group_name_H-M   'P 1'
#
loop_
_entity.id
_entity.type
_entity.pdbx_description
1 polymer ?
#
loop_
_entity_poly.entity_id
_entity_poly.type
_entity_poly.pdbx_seq_one_letter_code
_entity_poly.pdbx_strand_id
1 'polypeptide(L)'
;SNQLQSALDSQLSVKPIAFGWVAGLVALYIALIGPGDYFFVRRVLKRMEATWITFPAIVVAISIGAYLLANAMKGNALRVNQVEIVDVDTAGNFASGSIVTHFFSPRVARYELHVEPKLGAVELQQEASLTAWLGVPGPGLGGMQGNGGNGLFDRGYAVSPDRSRLLGLPVQEWSTKTLTARWAATTGPSVESQLRVHREELLAGAVTNRTGVALDDCVLLHGNWAYRLNTLADGASRVLDDQTPRTVATVLTNTLAGENADVRAADDGTVAFQPYSHDITRLLKLMMFFQAVGGDSYSSSSNAYQSYLDLSHLLDGNQAVLLARVPSESASHWFDEDRPLAGDADRRWVFYRFILPVDSAESSAP
;
A
#
# COMPACT_ATOMS: atom_id res chain seq x y z
N SER A 1 -1.34 7.74 -9.82
CA SER A 1 0.00 7.23 -9.44
C SER A 1 0.60 7.97 -8.24
N ASN A 2 0.73 9.30 -8.24
CA ASN A 2 1.33 10.03 -7.11
C ASN A 2 0.48 10.07 -5.84
N GLN A 3 -0.84 10.10 -5.96
CA GLN A 3 -1.74 10.11 -4.80
C GLN A 3 -1.63 8.84 -3.96
N LEU A 4 -1.57 7.65 -4.58
CA LEU A 4 -1.40 6.38 -3.84
C LEU A 4 -0.06 6.34 -3.09
N GLN A 5 1.03 6.76 -3.73
CA GLN A 5 2.34 6.80 -3.09
C GLN A 5 2.37 7.81 -1.93
N SER A 6 1.82 9.01 -2.13
CA SER A 6 1.66 10.01 -1.07
C SER A 6 0.78 9.48 0.09
N ALA A 7 -0.28 8.75 -0.22
CA ALA A 7 -1.14 8.14 0.79
C ALA A 7 -0.38 7.08 1.59
N LEU A 8 0.34 6.17 0.94
CA LEU A 8 1.14 5.14 1.62
C LEU A 8 2.27 5.73 2.47
N ASP A 9 2.92 6.79 2.00
CA ASP A 9 4.00 7.46 2.74
C ASP A 9 3.46 8.17 3.99
N SER A 10 2.29 8.84 3.88
CA SER A 10 1.64 9.47 5.03
C SER A 10 1.32 8.48 6.17
N GLN A 11 1.07 7.21 5.82
CA GLN A 11 0.73 6.16 6.77
C GLN A 11 1.96 5.55 7.46
N LEU A 12 3.20 5.80 6.97
CA LEU A 12 4.42 5.22 7.57
C LEU A 12 4.72 5.76 8.98
N SER A 13 3.92 6.71 9.47
CA SER A 13 3.95 7.19 10.87
C SER A 13 5.33 7.71 11.32
N VAL A 14 6.19 8.09 10.38
CA VAL A 14 7.43 8.81 10.67
C VAL A 14 7.10 10.29 10.61
N LYS A 15 6.61 10.83 11.74
CA LYS A 15 6.29 12.26 11.82
C LYS A 15 7.56 13.07 11.60
N PRO A 16 7.60 14.02 10.64
CA PRO A 16 8.73 14.91 10.52
C PRO A 16 8.88 15.69 11.83
N ILE A 17 10.11 15.79 12.33
CA ILE A 17 10.39 16.60 13.53
C ILE A 17 10.02 18.04 13.18
N ALA A 18 9.09 18.63 13.94
CA ALA A 18 8.67 20.00 13.66
C ALA A 18 9.90 20.92 13.67
N PHE A 19 10.04 21.75 12.65
CA PHE A 19 11.21 22.60 12.45
C PHE A 19 11.57 23.44 13.69
N GLY A 20 10.56 23.85 14.48
CA GLY A 20 10.76 24.58 15.73
C GLY A 20 11.63 23.84 16.76
N TRP A 21 11.54 22.51 16.84
CA TRP A 21 12.42 21.72 17.73
C TRP A 21 13.87 21.76 17.27
N VAL A 22 14.10 21.64 15.97
CA VAL A 22 15.44 21.72 15.39
C VAL A 22 16.02 23.11 15.63
N ALA A 23 15.26 24.17 15.33
CA ALA A 23 15.67 25.55 15.57
C ALA A 23 15.95 25.82 17.06
N GLY A 24 15.12 25.30 17.97
CA GLY A 24 15.32 25.41 19.41
C GLY A 24 16.59 24.72 19.89
N LEU A 25 16.89 23.50 19.41
CA LEU A 25 18.13 22.79 19.73
C LEU A 25 19.37 23.53 19.20
N VAL A 26 19.29 24.10 18.00
CA VAL A 26 20.37 24.93 17.44
C VAL A 26 20.59 26.20 18.27
N ALA A 27 19.52 26.88 18.68
CA ALA A 27 19.62 28.05 19.54
C ALA A 27 20.22 27.69 20.91
N LEU A 28 19.81 26.56 21.50
CA LEU A 28 20.38 26.05 22.75
C LEU A 28 21.87 25.71 22.59
N TYR A 29 22.26 25.11 21.47
CA TYR A 29 23.66 24.80 21.15
C TYR A 29 24.52 26.07 21.08
N ILE A 30 24.06 27.10 20.35
CA ILE A 30 24.74 28.40 20.26
C ILE A 30 24.83 29.07 21.63
N ALA A 31 23.77 29.00 22.44
CA ALA A 31 23.75 29.54 23.79
C ALA A 31 24.72 28.80 24.73
N LEU A 32 24.87 27.47 24.61
CA LEU A 32 25.80 26.71 25.44
C LEU A 32 27.26 27.01 25.09
N ILE A 33 27.58 27.13 23.81
CA ILE A 33 28.96 27.37 23.34
C ILE A 33 29.40 28.82 23.54
N GLY A 34 28.51 29.79 23.30
CA GLY A 34 28.87 31.20 23.40
C GLY A 34 28.82 31.68 24.86
N PRO A 35 27.63 32.12 25.34
CA PRO A 35 27.51 32.63 26.70
C PRO A 35 27.72 31.53 27.75
N GLY A 36 27.22 30.31 27.55
CA GLY A 36 27.30 29.22 28.51
C GLY A 36 28.73 28.86 28.90
N ASP A 37 29.58 28.54 27.91
CA ASP A 37 30.98 28.21 28.12
C ASP A 37 31.74 29.38 28.75
N TYR A 38 31.55 30.60 28.24
CA TYR A 38 32.18 31.80 28.77
C TYR A 38 31.87 32.01 30.26
N PHE A 39 30.59 31.92 30.65
CA PHE A 39 30.18 32.09 32.04
C PHE A 39 30.70 30.95 32.92
N PHE A 40 30.68 29.70 32.44
CA PHE A 40 31.18 28.54 33.17
C PHE A 40 32.68 28.66 33.45
N VAL A 41 33.47 28.96 32.42
CA VAL A 41 34.93 29.09 32.54
C VAL A 41 35.31 30.32 33.37
N ARG A 42 34.67 31.46 33.16
CA ARG A 42 34.98 32.71 33.88
C ARG A 42 34.56 32.66 35.35
N ARG A 43 33.37 32.12 35.65
CA ARG A 43 32.76 32.22 36.99
C ARG A 43 33.01 30.98 37.86
N VAL A 44 33.07 29.79 37.27
CA VAL A 44 33.26 28.53 38.01
C VAL A 44 34.73 28.11 38.02
N LEU A 45 35.33 27.95 36.84
CA LEU A 45 36.70 27.43 36.73
C LEU A 45 37.78 28.50 36.96
N LYS A 46 37.43 29.80 36.82
CA LYS A 46 38.31 30.98 37.01
C LYS A 46 39.62 30.94 36.21
N ARG A 47 39.75 30.06 35.22
CA ARG A 47 40.92 29.88 34.36
C ARG A 47 40.45 29.89 32.91
N MET A 48 40.71 30.98 32.20
CA MET A 48 40.21 31.17 30.83
C MET A 48 40.76 30.13 29.84
N GLU A 49 41.90 29.51 30.16
CA GLU A 49 42.49 28.42 29.37
C GLU A 49 41.66 27.12 29.41
N ALA A 50 40.75 26.96 30.38
CA ALA A 50 39.92 25.77 30.47
C ALA A 50 38.90 25.65 29.33
N THR A 51 38.63 26.73 28.58
CA THR A 51 37.83 26.73 27.36
C THR A 51 38.29 25.69 26.34
N TRP A 52 39.60 25.41 26.27
CA TRP A 52 40.14 24.38 25.37
C TRP A 52 39.66 22.96 25.70
N ILE A 53 39.16 22.71 26.92
CA ILE A 53 38.63 21.42 27.36
C ILE A 53 37.10 21.47 27.44
N THR A 54 36.53 22.55 27.98
CA THR A 54 35.08 22.66 28.16
C THR A 54 34.34 22.77 26.84
N PHE A 55 34.90 23.47 25.85
CA PHE A 55 34.30 23.57 24.52
C PHE A 55 34.19 22.19 23.83
N PRO A 56 35.26 21.38 23.68
CA PRO A 56 35.13 20.02 23.14
C PRO A 56 34.22 19.12 23.98
N ALA A 57 34.27 19.23 25.31
CA ALA A 57 33.41 18.43 26.19
C ALA A 57 31.93 18.73 25.99
N ILE A 58 31.56 20.00 25.85
CA ILE A 58 30.18 20.43 25.54
C ILE A 58 29.75 19.90 24.17
N VAL A 59 30.62 20.01 23.15
CA VAL A 59 30.33 19.50 21.80
C VAL A 59 30.08 17.99 21.83
N VAL A 60 30.92 17.22 22.54
CA VAL A 60 30.75 15.76 22.71
C VAL A 60 29.45 15.45 23.46
N ALA A 61 29.18 16.14 24.57
CA ALA A 61 27.97 15.92 25.37
C ALA A 61 26.70 16.20 24.57
N ILE A 62 26.65 17.30 23.81
CA ILE A 62 25.50 17.64 22.97
C ILE A 62 25.38 16.65 21.81
N SER A 63 26.49 16.22 21.19
CA SER A 63 26.46 15.22 20.12
C SER A 63 25.90 13.88 20.59
N ILE A 64 26.34 13.42 21.76
CA ILE A 64 25.80 12.20 22.40
C ILE A 64 24.32 12.39 22.72
N GLY A 65 23.94 13.51 23.34
CA GLY A 65 22.54 13.79 23.68
C GLY A 65 21.64 13.84 22.45
N ALA A 66 22.08 14.48 21.37
CA ALA A 66 21.37 14.55 20.11
C ALA A 66 21.23 13.18 19.44
N TYR A 67 22.29 12.37 19.44
CA TYR A 67 22.26 10.99 18.92
C TYR A 67 21.26 10.12 19.68
N LEU A 68 21.31 10.14 21.02
CA LEU A 68 20.39 9.37 21.86
C LEU A 68 18.93 9.83 21.67
N LEU A 69 18.70 11.14 21.61
CA LEU A 69 17.37 11.70 21.37
C LEU A 69 16.84 11.33 19.98
N ALA A 70 17.67 11.42 18.94
CA ALA A 70 17.27 11.05 17.58
C ALA A 70 16.92 9.55 17.47
N ASN A 71 17.72 8.67 18.06
CA ASN A 71 17.48 7.24 18.10
C ASN A 71 16.19 6.89 18.88
N ALA A 72 15.95 7.58 20.02
CA ALA A 72 14.72 7.42 20.79
C ALA A 72 13.47 7.89 20.03
N MET A 73 13.59 8.95 19.22
CA MET A 73 12.45 9.53 18.49
C MET A 73 12.11 8.81 17.18
N LYS A 74 13.11 8.47 16.36
CA LYS A 74 12.89 7.84 15.05
C LYS A 74 12.63 6.33 15.14
N GLY A 75 13.09 5.70 16.22
CA GLY A 75 12.97 4.26 16.43
C GLY A 75 13.88 3.46 15.51
N ASN A 76 14.07 2.19 15.87
CA ASN A 76 14.95 1.25 15.15
C ASN A 76 14.18 0.13 14.44
N ALA A 77 12.86 0.26 14.35
CA ALA A 77 12.01 -0.73 13.71
C ALA A 77 11.90 -0.43 12.22
N LEU A 78 12.12 -1.47 11.41
CA LEU A 78 11.69 -1.49 10.02
C LEU A 78 10.17 -1.39 9.98
N ARG A 79 9.62 -0.70 8.97
CA ARG A 79 8.17 -0.57 8.79
C ARG A 79 7.81 -0.78 7.34
N VAL A 80 6.71 -1.47 7.10
CA VAL A 80 6.21 -1.76 5.76
C VAL A 80 4.75 -1.35 5.63
N ASN A 81 4.49 -0.50 4.64
CA ASN A 81 3.14 -0.21 4.16
C ASN A 81 2.98 -0.82 2.76
N GLN A 82 2.09 -1.80 2.64
CA GLN A 82 1.90 -2.55 1.41
C GLN A 82 0.47 -2.49 0.90
N VAL A 83 0.33 -2.31 -0.39
CA VAL A 83 -0.91 -2.54 -1.12
C VAL A 83 -0.72 -3.74 -2.01
N GLU A 84 -1.73 -4.59 -2.03
CA GLU A 84 -1.77 -5.76 -2.88
C GLU A 84 -3.15 -5.94 -3.48
N ILE A 85 -3.18 -6.15 -4.78
CA ILE A 85 -4.38 -6.50 -5.54
C ILE A 85 -4.07 -7.83 -6.22
N VAL A 86 -4.89 -8.84 -5.95
CA VAL A 86 -4.78 -10.17 -6.57
C VAL A 86 -6.01 -10.43 -7.42
N ASP A 87 -5.78 -10.68 -8.69
CA ASP A 87 -6.79 -11.03 -9.69
C ASP A 87 -6.79 -12.54 -9.88
N VAL A 88 -7.94 -13.17 -9.74
CA VAL A 88 -8.10 -14.61 -9.86
C VAL A 88 -9.14 -14.91 -10.92
N ASP A 89 -8.72 -15.52 -12.02
CA ASP A 89 -9.62 -16.11 -13.00
C ASP A 89 -9.99 -17.53 -12.53
N THR A 90 -11.22 -17.68 -12.04
CA THR A 90 -11.71 -18.95 -11.51
C THR A 90 -12.02 -19.97 -12.61
N ALA A 91 -12.22 -19.54 -13.85
CA ALA A 91 -12.44 -20.45 -14.97
C ALA A 91 -11.11 -21.00 -15.52
N GLY A 92 -10.09 -20.13 -15.59
CA GLY A 92 -8.75 -20.48 -16.05
C GLY A 92 -7.83 -21.08 -14.98
N ASN A 93 -8.22 -21.06 -13.69
CA ASN A 93 -7.38 -21.42 -12.55
C ASN A 93 -6.04 -20.66 -12.54
N PHE A 94 -6.10 -19.37 -12.85
CA PHE A 94 -4.94 -18.50 -12.93
C PHE A 94 -5.09 -17.32 -11.98
N ALA A 95 -4.01 -16.96 -11.29
CA ALA A 95 -3.94 -15.82 -10.41
C ALA A 95 -2.78 -14.90 -10.78
N SER A 96 -3.00 -13.60 -10.68
CA SER A 96 -1.94 -12.60 -10.83
C SER A 96 -2.04 -11.56 -9.74
N GLY A 97 -0.91 -11.14 -9.19
CA GLY A 97 -0.86 -10.12 -8.16
C GLY A 97 -0.08 -8.89 -8.60
N SER A 98 -0.53 -7.74 -8.12
CA SER A 98 0.18 -6.46 -8.26
C SER A 98 0.37 -5.86 -6.86
N ILE A 99 1.63 -5.62 -6.51
CA ILE A 99 2.05 -5.23 -5.17
C ILE A 99 2.81 -3.92 -5.26
N VAL A 100 2.46 -2.96 -4.40
CA VAL A 100 3.22 -1.74 -4.18
C VAL A 100 3.54 -1.63 -2.70
N THR A 101 4.82 -1.51 -2.38
CA THR A 101 5.29 -1.53 -0.99
C THR A 101 6.16 -0.32 -0.71
N HIS A 102 5.86 0.44 0.34
CA HIS A 102 6.76 1.42 0.92
C HIS A 102 7.37 0.83 2.18
N PHE A 103 8.70 0.78 2.23
CA PHE A 103 9.39 0.33 3.44
C PHE A 103 10.38 1.38 3.93
N PHE A 104 10.46 1.51 5.25
CA PHE A 104 11.38 2.38 5.95
C PHE A 104 12.58 1.56 6.46
N SER A 105 13.79 2.01 6.16
CA SER A 105 15.01 1.42 6.71
C SER A 105 15.54 2.25 7.88
N PRO A 106 15.72 1.65 9.08
CA PRO A 106 16.32 2.33 10.23
C PRO A 106 17.86 2.43 10.15
N ARG A 107 18.50 1.80 9.16
CA ARG A 107 19.97 1.71 9.04
C ARG A 107 20.42 1.82 7.60
N VAL A 108 21.70 2.15 7.38
CA VAL A 108 22.31 1.99 6.05
C VAL A 108 22.47 0.50 5.77
N ALA A 109 21.81 -0.01 4.74
CA ALA A 109 21.86 -1.42 4.37
C ALA A 109 21.71 -1.62 2.86
N ARG A 110 22.18 -2.79 2.39
CA ARG A 110 21.92 -3.30 1.05
C ARG A 110 21.02 -4.50 1.20
N TYR A 111 19.89 -4.46 0.48
CA TYR A 111 18.87 -5.49 0.60
C TYR A 111 18.87 -6.39 -0.65
N GLU A 112 18.63 -7.68 -0.42
CA GLU A 112 18.37 -8.66 -1.46
C GLU A 112 16.89 -9.06 -1.44
N LEU A 113 16.09 -8.31 -2.18
CA LEU A 113 14.64 -8.32 -2.02
C LEU A 113 13.97 -9.21 -3.08
N HIS A 114 13.13 -10.12 -2.63
CA HIS A 114 12.21 -10.86 -3.48
C HIS A 114 10.85 -10.98 -2.79
N VAL A 115 9.82 -11.35 -3.54
CA VAL A 115 8.46 -11.51 -3.04
C VAL A 115 8.02 -12.96 -3.12
N GLU A 116 7.34 -13.44 -2.08
CA GLU A 116 6.62 -14.71 -2.08
C GLU A 116 5.12 -14.43 -2.20
N PRO A 117 4.50 -14.81 -3.34
CA PRO A 117 3.06 -14.68 -3.58
C PRO A 117 2.21 -15.44 -2.56
N LYS A 118 1.04 -14.89 -2.22
CA LYS A 118 0.04 -15.56 -1.38
C LYS A 118 -1.39 -15.30 -1.86
N LEU A 119 -2.22 -16.33 -1.78
CA LEU A 119 -3.67 -16.26 -2.04
C LEU A 119 -4.41 -17.05 -0.93
N GLY A 120 -4.65 -16.42 0.22
CA GLY A 120 -5.22 -17.10 1.38
C GLY A 120 -4.40 -18.34 1.79
N ALA A 121 -5.06 -19.49 1.90
CA ALA A 121 -4.44 -20.81 2.08
C ALA A 121 -4.37 -21.63 0.78
N VAL A 122 -4.69 -21.03 -0.37
CA VAL A 122 -4.66 -21.72 -1.67
C VAL A 122 -3.21 -21.87 -2.14
N GLU A 123 -2.88 -23.07 -2.61
CA GLU A 123 -1.56 -23.35 -3.17
C GLU A 123 -1.39 -22.65 -4.52
N LEU A 124 -0.27 -21.93 -4.65
CA LEU A 124 0.12 -21.22 -5.86
C LEU A 124 1.33 -21.91 -6.49
N GLN A 125 1.24 -22.21 -7.78
CA GLN A 125 2.36 -22.63 -8.59
C GLN A 125 2.83 -21.42 -9.40
N GLN A 126 3.81 -20.71 -8.83
CA GLN A 126 4.30 -19.46 -9.41
C GLN A 126 4.99 -19.71 -10.76
N GLU A 127 4.55 -18.99 -11.78
CA GLU A 127 5.09 -19.07 -13.14
C GLU A 127 6.08 -17.94 -13.42
N ALA A 128 5.75 -16.73 -12.95
CA ALA A 128 6.57 -15.55 -13.16
C ALA A 128 6.45 -14.58 -11.98
N SER A 129 7.54 -13.90 -11.67
CA SER A 129 7.54 -12.75 -10.77
C SER A 129 8.52 -11.69 -11.28
N LEU A 130 8.08 -10.44 -11.22
CA LEU A 130 8.81 -9.26 -11.62
C LEU A 130 8.88 -8.34 -10.43
N THR A 131 10.09 -7.96 -10.04
CA THR A 131 10.34 -7.01 -8.94
C THR A 131 11.11 -5.80 -9.45
N ALA A 132 10.76 -4.64 -8.96
CA ALA A 132 11.41 -3.39 -9.33
C ALA A 132 11.33 -2.37 -8.19
N TRP A 133 12.27 -1.42 -8.20
CA TRP A 133 12.05 -0.15 -7.52
C TRP A 133 11.03 0.68 -8.31
N LEU A 134 10.14 1.38 -7.61
CA LEU A 134 9.17 2.28 -8.23
C LEU A 134 9.50 3.73 -7.83
N GLY A 135 10.03 4.50 -8.79
CA GLY A 135 10.33 5.91 -8.57
C GLY A 135 9.08 6.78 -8.51
N VAL A 136 9.12 7.80 -7.67
CA VAL A 136 8.09 8.86 -7.65
C VAL A 136 8.38 9.81 -8.82
N PRO A 137 7.45 10.08 -9.74
CA PRO A 137 7.67 11.11 -10.75
C PRO A 137 7.59 12.51 -10.10
N GLY A 138 8.55 13.37 -10.44
CA GLY A 138 8.60 14.75 -9.96
C GLY A 138 9.94 15.11 -9.31
N PRO A 139 10.13 16.40 -8.94
CA PRO A 139 11.38 16.92 -8.38
C PRO A 139 11.46 16.79 -6.85
N GLY A 140 10.45 16.20 -6.20
CA GLY A 140 10.44 15.99 -4.74
C GLY A 140 11.55 15.06 -4.25
N LEU A 141 11.74 14.97 -2.94
CA LEU A 141 12.68 14.02 -2.33
C LEU A 141 12.32 12.58 -2.75
N GLY A 142 13.31 11.83 -3.25
CA GLY A 142 13.10 10.49 -3.82
C GLY A 142 12.46 10.48 -5.22
N GLY A 143 12.20 11.66 -5.79
CA GLY A 143 11.62 11.83 -7.11
C GLY A 143 12.62 11.62 -8.24
N MET A 144 12.16 11.05 -9.35
CA MET A 144 12.99 10.74 -10.54
C MET A 144 13.50 11.98 -11.29
N GLN A 145 12.91 13.16 -11.04
CA GLN A 145 13.40 14.43 -11.58
C GLN A 145 14.25 15.19 -10.56
N GLY A 146 14.40 14.65 -9.34
CA GLY A 146 15.23 15.22 -8.31
C GLY A 146 16.69 15.18 -8.74
N ASN A 147 17.39 16.31 -8.61
CA ASN A 147 18.82 16.40 -8.90
C ASN A 147 19.63 15.85 -7.70
N GLY A 148 19.26 14.65 -7.23
CA GLY A 148 19.75 14.01 -6.03
C GLY A 148 21.10 13.32 -6.26
N GLY A 149 22.16 14.11 -6.14
CA GLY A 149 23.53 13.72 -5.77
C GLY A 149 24.06 12.37 -6.26
N ASN A 150 24.83 12.40 -7.35
CA ASN A 150 25.85 11.38 -7.63
C ASN A 150 26.82 11.32 -6.45
N GLY A 151 26.58 10.43 -5.49
CA GLY A 151 27.54 10.14 -4.43
C GLY A 151 28.76 9.47 -5.04
N LEU A 152 29.96 9.84 -4.58
CA LEU A 152 31.25 9.22 -4.94
C LEU A 152 31.31 7.69 -4.71
N PHE A 153 30.29 7.10 -4.08
CA PHE A 153 30.16 5.69 -3.76
C PHE A 153 28.83 5.06 -4.21
N ASP A 154 28.18 5.64 -5.22
CA ASP A 154 26.99 5.03 -5.81
C ASP A 154 27.36 3.69 -6.45
N ARG A 155 27.15 2.59 -5.71
CA ARG A 155 27.08 1.27 -6.33
C ARG A 155 25.62 0.99 -6.58
N GLY A 156 25.27 0.95 -7.86
CA GLY A 156 23.96 0.53 -8.32
C GLY A 156 23.57 -0.85 -7.77
N TYR A 157 22.32 -1.21 -8.00
CA TYR A 157 21.80 -2.53 -7.71
C TYR A 157 21.64 -3.30 -9.02
N ALA A 158 21.59 -4.63 -8.93
CA ALA A 158 21.26 -5.47 -10.07
C ALA A 158 19.85 -6.03 -9.90
N VAL A 159 19.25 -6.45 -11.01
CA VAL A 159 18.03 -7.24 -11.02
C VAL A 159 18.44 -8.64 -11.49
N SER A 160 17.94 -9.69 -10.84
CA SER A 160 18.23 -11.06 -11.25
C SER A 160 17.82 -11.32 -12.71
N PRO A 161 18.42 -12.29 -13.42
CA PRO A 161 18.09 -12.54 -14.83
C PRO A 161 16.61 -12.87 -15.09
N ASP A 162 15.98 -13.56 -14.15
CA ASP A 162 14.55 -13.89 -14.13
C ASP A 162 13.66 -12.73 -13.62
N ARG A 163 14.27 -11.63 -13.18
CA ARG A 163 13.64 -10.39 -12.69
C ARG A 163 12.82 -10.54 -11.40
N SER A 164 12.95 -11.67 -10.72
CA SER A 164 12.24 -11.96 -9.47
C SER A 164 12.90 -11.34 -8.23
N ARG A 165 14.16 -10.89 -8.32
CA ARG A 165 14.94 -10.39 -7.19
C ARG A 165 15.70 -9.11 -7.50
N LEU A 166 15.67 -8.19 -6.54
CA LEU A 166 16.56 -7.02 -6.48
C LEU A 166 17.81 -7.39 -5.69
N LEU A 167 18.99 -7.24 -6.29
CA LEU A 167 20.27 -7.65 -5.71
C LEU A 167 21.05 -6.41 -5.25
N GLY A 168 21.26 -6.32 -3.93
CA GLY A 168 22.09 -5.30 -3.31
C GLY A 168 21.52 -3.88 -3.37
N LEU A 169 20.18 -3.74 -3.30
CA LEU A 169 19.47 -2.46 -3.33
C LEU A 169 19.93 -1.56 -2.17
N PRO A 170 20.63 -0.44 -2.42
CA PRO A 170 21.15 0.39 -1.35
C PRO A 170 20.05 1.28 -0.77
N VAL A 171 19.86 1.22 0.55
CA VAL A 171 18.90 2.06 1.29
C VAL A 171 19.66 2.82 2.38
N GLN A 172 19.40 4.11 2.47
CA GLN A 172 20.06 4.99 3.44
C GLN A 172 19.38 4.89 4.81
N GLU A 173 20.11 5.28 5.85
CA GLU A 173 19.57 5.37 7.20
C GLU A 173 18.41 6.35 7.27
N TRP A 174 17.34 5.93 7.94
CA TRP A 174 16.10 6.67 8.10
C TRP A 174 15.50 7.19 6.79
N SER A 175 15.51 6.34 5.76
CA SER A 175 14.92 6.63 4.47
C SER A 175 13.85 5.61 4.09
N THR A 176 12.90 6.07 3.28
CA THR A 176 11.84 5.25 2.70
C THR A 176 12.19 4.90 1.26
N LYS A 177 11.87 3.67 0.85
CA LYS A 177 11.87 3.27 -0.57
C LYS A 177 10.56 2.61 -0.97
N THR A 178 10.21 2.82 -2.23
CA THR A 178 9.06 2.19 -2.86
C THR A 178 9.50 1.04 -3.75
N LEU A 179 8.92 -0.12 -3.54
CA LEU A 179 9.06 -1.30 -4.36
C LEU A 179 7.74 -1.58 -5.07
N THR A 180 7.84 -2.25 -6.22
CA THR A 180 6.70 -2.84 -6.90
C THR A 180 7.04 -4.27 -7.27
N ALA A 181 6.05 -5.14 -7.16
CA ALA A 181 6.14 -6.49 -7.68
C ALA A 181 4.88 -6.86 -8.46
N ARG A 182 5.05 -7.69 -9.48
CA ARG A 182 3.95 -8.34 -10.19
C ARG A 182 4.26 -9.80 -10.33
N TRP A 183 3.29 -10.65 -10.07
CA TRP A 183 3.45 -12.09 -10.18
C TRP A 183 2.28 -12.72 -10.90
N ALA A 184 2.51 -13.91 -11.44
CA ALA A 184 1.54 -14.74 -12.12
C ALA A 184 1.76 -16.20 -11.67
N ALA A 185 0.67 -16.91 -11.41
CA ALA A 185 0.69 -18.27 -10.91
C ALA A 185 -0.55 -19.04 -11.37
N THR A 186 -0.39 -20.34 -11.60
CA THR A 186 -1.54 -21.26 -11.60
C THR A 186 -1.98 -21.46 -10.14
N THR A 187 -3.28 -21.52 -9.91
CA THR A 187 -3.88 -21.64 -8.57
C THR A 187 -4.82 -22.82 -8.47
N GLY A 188 -4.95 -23.41 -7.28
CA GLY A 188 -6.07 -24.30 -6.97
C GLY A 188 -7.42 -23.57 -6.93
N PRO A 189 -8.53 -24.31 -6.73
CA PRO A 189 -9.87 -23.74 -6.55
C PRO A 189 -9.91 -22.78 -5.36
N SER A 190 -10.36 -21.54 -5.58
CA SER A 190 -10.34 -20.46 -4.59
C SER A 190 -11.72 -19.91 -4.28
N VAL A 191 -12.60 -19.83 -5.27
CA VAL A 191 -14.02 -19.47 -5.14
C VAL A 191 -14.83 -20.34 -6.10
N GLU A 192 -15.92 -20.90 -5.60
CA GLU A 192 -16.91 -21.61 -6.42
C GLU A 192 -18.10 -20.68 -6.67
N SER A 193 -18.58 -20.61 -7.90
CA SER A 193 -19.72 -19.77 -8.25
C SER A 193 -20.65 -20.46 -9.25
N GLN A 194 -21.94 -20.29 -9.05
CA GLN A 194 -22.99 -20.64 -10.00
C GLN A 194 -23.83 -19.39 -10.21
N LEU A 195 -23.44 -18.57 -11.18
CA LEU A 195 -24.06 -17.29 -11.47
C LEU A 195 -24.74 -17.34 -12.82
N ARG A 196 -25.96 -16.81 -12.88
CA ARG A 196 -26.71 -16.69 -14.12
C ARG A 196 -27.37 -15.32 -14.18
N VAL A 197 -27.52 -14.80 -15.39
CA VAL A 197 -28.35 -13.62 -15.61
C VAL A 197 -29.82 -14.01 -15.46
N HIS A 198 -30.51 -13.32 -14.57
CA HIS A 198 -31.95 -13.31 -14.38
C HIS A 198 -32.53 -11.97 -14.84
N ARG A 199 -33.86 -11.81 -14.78
CA ARG A 199 -34.62 -10.62 -15.23
C ARG A 199 -33.84 -9.30 -15.14
N GLU A 200 -33.85 -8.53 -16.22
CA GLU A 200 -33.31 -7.15 -16.26
C GLU A 200 -31.83 -7.05 -15.82
N GLU A 201 -30.98 -7.97 -16.30
CA GLU A 201 -29.52 -8.00 -16.04
C GLU A 201 -29.13 -8.25 -14.56
N LEU A 202 -30.09 -8.66 -13.73
CA LEU A 202 -29.83 -9.01 -12.35
C LEU A 202 -29.20 -10.41 -12.26
N LEU A 203 -28.30 -10.61 -11.30
CA LEU A 203 -27.68 -11.92 -11.08
C LEU A 203 -28.50 -12.74 -10.11
N ALA A 204 -28.63 -14.03 -10.41
CA ALA A 204 -29.17 -15.05 -9.52
C ALA A 204 -28.15 -16.18 -9.33
N GLY A 205 -28.27 -16.90 -8.22
CA GLY A 205 -27.40 -18.02 -7.89
C GLY A 205 -26.54 -17.80 -6.64
N ALA A 206 -25.37 -18.43 -6.58
CA ALA A 206 -24.58 -18.50 -5.33
C ALA A 206 -23.07 -18.40 -5.55
N VAL A 207 -22.39 -17.87 -4.53
CA VAL A 207 -20.92 -17.75 -4.45
C VAL A 207 -20.46 -18.37 -3.14
N THR A 208 -19.42 -19.22 -3.21
CA THR A 208 -18.87 -19.95 -2.06
C THR A 208 -17.38 -19.70 -1.96
N ASN A 209 -16.93 -19.30 -0.77
CA ASN A 209 -15.52 -19.06 -0.47
C ASN A 209 -14.77 -20.39 -0.25
N ARG A 210 -13.66 -20.60 -0.97
CA ARG A 210 -12.75 -21.75 -0.82
C ARG A 210 -11.29 -21.30 -0.60
N THR A 211 -11.08 -20.06 -0.22
CA THR A 211 -9.73 -19.49 -0.08
C THR A 211 -9.00 -19.95 1.18
N GLY A 212 -9.67 -20.63 2.11
CA GLY A 212 -9.10 -21.00 3.41
C GLY A 212 -9.00 -19.85 4.40
N VAL A 213 -9.47 -18.65 4.04
CA VAL A 213 -9.46 -17.44 4.88
C VAL A 213 -10.79 -16.71 4.78
N ALA A 214 -11.12 -15.89 5.77
CA ALA A 214 -12.31 -15.06 5.72
C ALA A 214 -12.14 -13.92 4.71
N LEU A 215 -13.13 -13.77 3.82
CA LEU A 215 -13.22 -12.66 2.88
C LEU A 215 -14.14 -11.59 3.48
N ASP A 216 -13.59 -10.42 3.77
CA ASP A 216 -14.30 -9.28 4.34
C ASP A 216 -14.77 -8.31 3.26
N ASP A 217 -15.78 -7.50 3.59
CA ASP A 217 -16.30 -6.43 2.72
C ASP A 217 -16.60 -6.91 1.28
N CYS A 218 -17.13 -8.13 1.14
CA CYS A 218 -17.36 -8.74 -0.16
C CYS A 218 -18.45 -7.99 -0.94
N VAL A 219 -18.13 -7.64 -2.18
CA VAL A 219 -19.06 -7.03 -3.13
C VAL A 219 -18.94 -7.74 -4.46
N LEU A 220 -20.05 -8.27 -4.96
CA LEU A 220 -20.15 -8.84 -6.30
C LEU A 220 -20.60 -7.75 -7.27
N LEU A 221 -19.88 -7.57 -8.37
CA LEU A 221 -20.10 -6.52 -9.36
C LEU A 221 -20.41 -7.16 -10.73
N HIS A 222 -21.47 -6.71 -11.40
CA HIS A 222 -21.81 -7.13 -12.76
C HIS A 222 -22.71 -6.08 -13.42
N GLY A 223 -22.38 -5.70 -14.65
CA GLY A 223 -22.97 -4.55 -15.33
C GLY A 223 -22.90 -3.30 -14.45
N ASN A 224 -24.04 -2.63 -14.29
CA ASN A 224 -24.17 -1.48 -13.39
C ASN A 224 -24.53 -1.86 -11.94
N TRP A 225 -24.67 -3.14 -11.62
CA TRP A 225 -25.17 -3.61 -10.33
C TRP A 225 -24.07 -4.14 -9.40
N ALA A 226 -24.23 -3.85 -8.12
CA ALA A 226 -23.36 -4.28 -7.04
C ALA A 226 -24.16 -4.89 -5.89
N TYR A 227 -23.81 -6.12 -5.53
CA TYR A 227 -24.43 -6.91 -4.46
C TYR A 227 -23.46 -6.98 -3.27
N ARG A 228 -23.87 -6.46 -2.11
CA ARG A 228 -23.05 -6.52 -0.89
C ARG A 228 -23.26 -7.87 -0.20
N LEU A 229 -22.23 -8.71 -0.18
CA LEU A 229 -22.26 -10.03 0.45
C LEU A 229 -21.73 -10.01 1.89
N ASN A 230 -21.15 -8.88 2.32
CA ASN A 230 -20.50 -8.67 3.63
C ASN A 230 -19.34 -9.64 3.85
N THR A 231 -19.15 -10.19 5.04
CA THR A 231 -18.10 -11.19 5.29
C THR A 231 -18.56 -12.58 4.83
N LEU A 232 -17.69 -13.27 4.10
CA LEU A 232 -17.80 -14.68 3.73
C LEU A 232 -16.67 -15.46 4.44
N ALA A 233 -17.03 -16.19 5.50
CA ALA A 233 -16.10 -17.11 6.15
C ALA A 233 -15.64 -18.21 5.19
N ASP A 234 -14.54 -18.90 5.53
CA ASP A 234 -14.09 -20.04 4.74
C ASP A 234 -15.17 -21.13 4.65
N GLY A 235 -15.38 -21.66 3.44
CA GLY A 235 -16.44 -22.62 3.11
C GLY A 235 -17.86 -22.06 3.10
N ALA A 236 -18.09 -20.80 3.48
CA ALA A 236 -19.42 -20.20 3.52
C ALA A 236 -19.92 -19.87 2.10
N SER A 237 -21.22 -20.02 1.90
CA SER A 237 -21.91 -19.71 0.64
C SER A 237 -22.94 -18.60 0.84
N ARG A 238 -23.09 -17.73 -0.16
CA ARG A 238 -24.09 -16.67 -0.19
C ARG A 238 -24.91 -16.75 -1.47
N VAL A 239 -26.23 -16.80 -1.30
CA VAL A 239 -27.23 -16.79 -2.38
C VAL A 239 -27.63 -15.34 -2.69
N LEU A 240 -27.80 -15.03 -3.97
CA LEU A 240 -28.09 -13.68 -4.48
C LEU A 240 -29.58 -13.38 -4.62
N ASP A 241 -30.43 -14.40 -4.66
CA ASP A 241 -31.85 -14.28 -5.03
C ASP A 241 -32.66 -13.30 -4.16
N ASP A 242 -32.25 -13.07 -2.90
CA ASP A 242 -32.89 -12.15 -1.95
C ASP A 242 -32.12 -10.82 -1.74
N GLN A 243 -31.06 -10.57 -2.50
CA GLN A 243 -30.23 -9.38 -2.34
C GLN A 243 -30.77 -8.21 -3.16
N THR A 244 -30.93 -7.04 -2.53
CA THR A 244 -31.25 -5.80 -3.24
C THR A 244 -29.95 -5.14 -3.73
N PRO A 245 -29.65 -5.15 -5.04
CA PRO A 245 -28.45 -4.52 -5.55
C PRO A 245 -28.52 -3.00 -5.45
N ARG A 246 -27.35 -2.37 -5.47
CA ARG A 246 -27.19 -0.92 -5.66
C ARG A 246 -26.32 -0.69 -6.88
N THR A 247 -26.23 0.54 -7.37
CA THR A 247 -25.33 0.82 -8.48
C THR A 247 -23.86 0.64 -8.06
N VAL A 248 -23.02 0.18 -9.00
CA VAL A 248 -21.58 0.00 -8.80
C VAL A 248 -20.95 1.29 -8.29
N ALA A 249 -21.24 2.43 -8.94
CA ALA A 249 -20.76 3.74 -8.52
C ALA A 249 -21.15 4.07 -7.06
N THR A 250 -22.38 3.78 -6.64
CA THR A 250 -22.79 4.00 -5.25
C THR A 250 -21.98 3.13 -4.31
N VAL A 251 -21.85 1.82 -4.56
CA VAL A 251 -21.18 0.91 -3.61
C VAL A 251 -19.69 1.20 -3.51
N LEU A 252 -19.02 1.48 -4.63
CA LEU A 252 -17.59 1.73 -4.66
C LEU A 252 -17.19 3.10 -4.09
N THR A 253 -18.08 4.10 -4.15
CA THR A 253 -17.81 5.45 -3.60
C THR A 253 -18.26 5.63 -2.15
N ASN A 254 -19.30 4.90 -1.69
CA ASN A 254 -19.98 5.12 -0.41
C ASN A 254 -19.37 4.36 0.79
N THR A 255 -18.64 3.26 0.56
CA THR A 255 -18.36 2.30 1.64
C THR A 255 -17.26 2.72 2.62
N LEU A 256 -17.70 3.36 3.71
CA LEU A 256 -17.14 3.32 5.07
C LEU A 256 -16.24 2.10 5.36
N ALA A 257 -14.94 2.34 5.53
CA ALA A 257 -14.01 1.68 6.46
C ALA A 257 -12.59 2.30 6.27
N GLY A 258 -12.10 3.23 7.09
CA GLY A 258 -12.44 3.52 8.48
C GLY A 258 -12.23 4.97 8.90
N GLU A 259 -12.86 5.27 10.04
CA GLU A 259 -12.80 6.49 10.86
C GLU A 259 -13.18 7.82 10.16
N ASN A 260 -14.38 8.31 10.52
CA ASN A 260 -14.95 9.64 10.29
C ASN A 260 -15.29 9.99 8.83
N ALA A 261 -16.53 9.72 8.43
CA ALA A 261 -17.10 10.31 7.22
C ALA A 261 -18.22 11.30 7.56
N ASP A 262 -17.84 12.53 7.95
CA ASP A 262 -18.64 13.73 7.77
C ASP A 262 -18.69 14.10 6.27
N VAL A 263 -19.12 13.17 5.41
CA VAL A 263 -19.11 13.40 3.95
C VAL A 263 -20.54 13.40 3.43
N ARG A 264 -20.94 14.54 2.84
CA ARG A 264 -22.23 14.69 2.17
C ARG A 264 -22.28 13.80 0.93
N ALA A 265 -23.16 12.81 0.94
CA ALA A 265 -23.52 12.06 -0.25
C ALA A 265 -24.40 12.92 -1.19
N ALA A 266 -24.28 12.69 -2.49
CA ALA A 266 -25.20 13.24 -3.49
C ALA A 266 -26.57 12.54 -3.41
N ASP A 267 -27.56 13.06 -4.15
CA ASP A 267 -28.94 12.52 -4.16
C ASP A 267 -29.02 11.07 -4.63
N ASP A 268 -28.06 10.63 -5.45
CA ASP A 268 -27.91 9.25 -5.93
C ASP A 268 -27.16 8.33 -4.95
N GLY A 269 -26.70 8.85 -3.79
CA GLY A 269 -25.94 8.12 -2.78
C GLY A 269 -24.45 8.00 -3.06
N THR A 270 -23.93 8.58 -4.13
CA THR A 270 -22.48 8.65 -4.42
C THR A 270 -21.79 9.68 -3.52
N VAL A 271 -20.50 9.46 -3.27
CA VAL A 271 -19.70 10.36 -2.45
C VAL A 271 -18.70 11.10 -3.33
N ALA A 272 -18.66 12.44 -3.26
CA ALA A 272 -17.75 13.25 -4.04
C ALA A 272 -16.27 12.91 -3.77
N PHE A 273 -15.46 12.83 -4.82
CA PHE A 273 -14.03 12.55 -4.71
C PHE A 273 -13.30 13.69 -3.98
N GLN A 274 -12.35 13.35 -3.11
CA GLN A 274 -11.53 14.30 -2.37
C GLN A 274 -10.07 14.18 -2.83
N PRO A 275 -9.52 15.15 -3.59
CA PRO A 275 -8.19 15.07 -4.19
C PRO A 275 -7.00 14.93 -3.22
N TYR A 276 -7.23 15.19 -1.93
CA TYR A 276 -6.23 15.12 -0.85
C TYR A 276 -6.58 14.09 0.23
N SER A 277 -7.54 13.20 -0.04
CA SER A 277 -7.82 12.11 0.89
C SER A 277 -6.64 11.13 0.91
N HIS A 278 -6.26 10.72 2.12
CA HIS A 278 -5.26 9.68 2.36
C HIS A 278 -5.94 8.32 2.64
N ASP A 279 -7.21 8.18 2.28
CA ASP A 279 -7.95 6.92 2.33
C ASP A 279 -7.50 6.01 1.19
N ILE A 280 -6.60 5.09 1.54
CA ILE A 280 -6.02 4.12 0.62
C ILE A 280 -7.10 3.18 0.07
N THR A 281 -8.04 2.72 0.89
CA THR A 281 -9.10 1.81 0.44
C THR A 281 -9.94 2.44 -0.67
N ARG A 282 -10.31 3.72 -0.50
CA ARG A 282 -11.08 4.44 -1.51
C ARG A 282 -10.28 4.69 -2.80
N LEU A 283 -9.00 5.06 -2.67
CA LEU A 283 -8.11 5.21 -3.82
C LEU A 283 -7.95 3.89 -4.59
N LEU A 284 -7.83 2.76 -3.89
CA LEU A 284 -7.71 1.45 -4.52
C LEU A 284 -8.97 1.03 -5.25
N LYS A 285 -10.16 1.21 -4.64
CA LYS A 285 -11.44 0.94 -5.32
C LYS A 285 -11.58 1.79 -6.60
N LEU A 286 -11.21 3.07 -6.53
CA LEU A 286 -11.17 3.95 -7.70
C LEU A 286 -10.19 3.43 -8.77
N MET A 287 -8.99 2.98 -8.39
CA MET A 287 -8.00 2.45 -9.34
C MET A 287 -8.43 1.11 -9.96
N MET A 288 -9.10 0.25 -9.19
CA MET A 288 -9.55 -1.07 -9.61
C MET A 288 -10.76 -1.04 -10.55
N PHE A 289 -11.57 0.02 -10.49
CA PHE A 289 -12.83 0.16 -11.25
C PHE A 289 -13.04 1.61 -11.72
N PHE A 290 -11.99 2.20 -12.31
CA PHE A 290 -11.93 3.63 -12.62
C PHE A 290 -13.03 4.06 -13.58
N GLN A 291 -13.22 3.34 -14.71
CA GLN A 291 -14.29 3.68 -15.66
C GLN A 291 -15.69 3.44 -15.07
N ALA A 292 -15.89 2.38 -14.29
CA ALA A 292 -17.20 2.04 -13.72
C ALA A 292 -17.72 3.07 -12.68
N VAL A 293 -16.83 3.87 -12.08
CA VAL A 293 -17.21 4.96 -11.17
C VAL A 293 -17.27 6.34 -11.85
N GLY A 294 -17.14 6.40 -13.18
CA GLY A 294 -17.23 7.64 -13.97
C GLY A 294 -15.88 8.20 -14.44
N GLY A 295 -14.77 7.51 -14.18
CA GLY A 295 -13.45 7.84 -14.72
C GLY A 295 -12.97 9.26 -14.42
N ASP A 296 -12.55 9.97 -15.48
CA ASP A 296 -12.02 11.33 -15.37
C ASP A 296 -13.06 12.32 -14.83
N SER A 297 -14.36 12.08 -15.12
CA SER A 297 -15.44 12.95 -14.65
C SER A 297 -15.63 12.91 -13.12
N TYR A 298 -15.24 11.79 -12.49
CA TYR A 298 -15.39 11.60 -11.05
C TYR A 298 -14.16 12.06 -10.26
N SER A 299 -12.94 11.74 -10.71
CA SER A 299 -11.72 11.99 -9.91
C SER A 299 -10.84 13.15 -10.38
N SER A 300 -11.14 13.75 -11.55
CA SER A 300 -10.30 14.76 -12.23
C SER A 300 -8.82 14.36 -12.40
N SER A 301 -8.51 13.07 -12.22
CA SER A 301 -7.16 12.51 -12.17
C SER A 301 -7.01 11.40 -13.21
N SER A 302 -5.93 11.43 -13.99
CA SER A 302 -5.69 10.39 -15.00
C SER A 302 -5.19 9.08 -14.38
N ASN A 303 -5.78 7.95 -14.82
CA ASN A 303 -5.33 6.59 -14.48
C ASN A 303 -4.34 5.99 -15.51
N ALA A 304 -3.48 6.81 -16.13
CA ALA A 304 -2.63 6.34 -17.22
C ALA A 304 -1.54 5.32 -16.82
N TYR A 305 -0.92 5.47 -15.63
CA TYR A 305 0.26 4.67 -15.26
C TYR A 305 -0.08 3.27 -14.74
N GLN A 306 -1.26 3.09 -14.16
CA GLN A 306 -1.71 1.80 -13.60
C GLN A 306 -3.09 1.42 -14.14
N SER A 307 -3.38 1.79 -15.39
CA SER A 307 -4.64 1.44 -16.07
C SER A 307 -4.89 -0.07 -16.13
N TYR A 308 -3.83 -0.89 -16.08
CA TYR A 308 -3.93 -2.35 -16.02
C TYR A 308 -4.62 -2.86 -14.75
N LEU A 309 -4.75 -2.05 -13.70
CA LEU A 309 -5.53 -2.40 -12.53
C LEU A 309 -7.03 -2.22 -12.78
N ASP A 310 -7.47 -1.51 -13.81
CA ASP A 310 -8.89 -1.24 -14.03
C ASP A 310 -9.60 -2.43 -14.70
N LEU A 311 -10.47 -3.10 -13.95
CA LEU A 311 -11.30 -4.21 -14.44
C LEU A 311 -12.73 -3.79 -14.78
N SER A 312 -13.01 -2.48 -14.90
CA SER A 312 -14.34 -1.99 -15.27
C SER A 312 -14.87 -2.62 -16.57
N HIS A 313 -13.98 -2.86 -17.54
CA HIS A 313 -14.32 -3.47 -18.82
C HIS A 313 -14.86 -4.91 -18.73
N LEU A 314 -14.59 -5.62 -17.63
CA LEU A 314 -15.12 -6.97 -17.40
C LEU A 314 -16.57 -6.95 -16.92
N LEU A 315 -17.04 -5.83 -16.37
CA LEU A 315 -18.40 -5.73 -15.82
C LEU A 315 -19.46 -5.78 -16.92
N ASP A 316 -19.13 -5.34 -18.14
CA ASP A 316 -20.05 -5.34 -19.29
C ASP A 316 -20.09 -6.70 -20.03
N GLY A 317 -19.27 -7.67 -19.61
CA GLY A 317 -19.18 -8.99 -20.24
C GLY A 317 -20.02 -10.08 -19.56
N ASN A 318 -19.82 -11.33 -19.96
CA ASN A 318 -20.41 -12.51 -19.31
C ASN A 318 -19.65 -12.95 -18.05
N GLN A 319 -19.17 -11.96 -17.29
CA GLN A 319 -18.38 -12.18 -16.09
C GLN A 319 -18.89 -11.27 -14.97
N ALA A 320 -18.76 -11.74 -13.74
CA ALA A 320 -18.96 -10.95 -12.55
C ALA A 320 -17.63 -10.84 -11.80
N VAL A 321 -17.38 -9.73 -11.14
CA VAL A 321 -16.17 -9.53 -10.34
C VAL A 321 -16.56 -9.51 -8.86
N LEU A 322 -16.13 -10.52 -8.11
CA LEU A 322 -16.21 -10.50 -6.65
C LEU A 322 -14.99 -9.77 -6.09
N LEU A 323 -15.19 -8.56 -5.60
CA LEU A 323 -14.19 -7.81 -4.85
C LEU A 323 -14.30 -8.15 -3.36
N ALA A 324 -13.19 -8.54 -2.74
CA ALA A 324 -13.10 -8.80 -1.31
C ALA A 324 -11.85 -8.17 -0.70
N ARG A 325 -11.95 -7.73 0.55
CA ARG A 325 -10.80 -7.38 1.38
C ARG A 325 -10.40 -8.60 2.20
N VAL A 326 -9.10 -8.79 2.42
CA VAL A 326 -8.58 -9.98 3.11
C VAL A 326 -7.68 -9.56 4.26
N PRO A 327 -7.58 -10.35 5.35
CA PRO A 327 -6.65 -10.09 6.44
C PRO A 327 -5.22 -9.86 5.96
N SER A 328 -4.49 -8.95 6.63
CA SER A 328 -3.12 -8.55 6.27
C SER A 328 -2.12 -9.71 6.29
N GLU A 329 -2.38 -10.74 7.09
CA GLU A 329 -1.61 -12.00 7.17
C GLU A 329 -1.70 -12.86 5.91
N SER A 330 -2.69 -12.61 5.05
CA SER A 330 -2.87 -13.28 3.75
C SER A 330 -2.20 -12.53 2.60
N ALA A 331 -1.53 -11.41 2.88
CA ALA A 331 -0.74 -10.69 1.90
C ALA A 331 0.49 -11.51 1.45
N SER A 332 0.96 -11.29 0.24
CA SER A 332 2.30 -11.67 -0.19
C SER A 332 3.37 -10.97 0.68
N HIS A 333 4.51 -11.62 0.88
CA HIS A 333 5.57 -11.11 1.74
C HIS A 333 6.84 -10.82 0.96
N TRP A 334 7.45 -9.67 1.24
CA TRP A 334 8.82 -9.40 0.83
C TRP A 334 9.80 -10.07 1.79
N PHE A 335 10.92 -10.54 1.25
CA PHE A 335 12.01 -11.13 2.00
C PHE A 335 13.34 -10.49 1.59
N ASP A 336 14.16 -10.19 2.59
CA ASP A 336 15.57 -9.85 2.47
C ASP A 336 16.39 -11.11 2.73
N GLU A 337 16.96 -11.69 1.68
CA GLU A 337 17.50 -13.06 1.71
C GLU A 337 16.42 -14.03 2.20
N ASP A 338 16.56 -14.64 3.38
CA ASP A 338 15.57 -15.55 3.98
C ASP A 338 14.74 -14.89 5.10
N ARG A 339 14.96 -13.60 5.36
CA ARG A 339 14.31 -12.88 6.46
C ARG A 339 13.13 -12.08 5.94
N PRO A 340 11.93 -12.21 6.54
CA PRO A 340 10.79 -11.41 6.12
C PRO A 340 11.09 -9.93 6.33
N LEU A 341 10.82 -9.14 5.30
CA LEU A 341 10.82 -7.69 5.38
C LEU A 341 9.53 -7.28 6.10
N ALA A 342 9.58 -7.27 7.42
CA ALA A 342 8.43 -7.01 8.29
C ALA A 342 8.82 -6.20 9.53
N GLY A 343 7.82 -5.55 10.11
CA GLY A 343 7.91 -4.81 11.37
C GLY A 343 6.63 -4.88 12.19
N ASP A 344 6.73 -4.54 13.47
CA ASP A 344 5.61 -4.64 14.44
C ASP A 344 4.43 -3.71 14.13
N ALA A 345 4.64 -2.71 13.27
CA ALA A 345 3.66 -1.68 12.92
C ALA A 345 3.32 -1.67 11.42
N ASP A 346 3.50 -2.81 10.75
CA ASP A 346 3.21 -2.94 9.33
C ASP A 346 1.72 -2.76 9.03
N ARG A 347 1.43 -2.12 7.90
CA ARG A 347 0.07 -1.95 7.40
C ARG A 347 -0.05 -2.53 6.00
N ARG A 348 -1.05 -3.37 5.80
CA ARG A 348 -1.30 -4.00 4.50
C ARG A 348 -2.75 -3.86 4.10
N TRP A 349 -2.96 -3.42 2.87
CA TRP A 349 -4.28 -3.35 2.23
C TRP A 349 -4.30 -4.39 1.11
N VAL A 350 -5.01 -5.49 1.35
CA VAL A 350 -5.06 -6.65 0.44
C VAL A 350 -6.47 -6.77 -0.11
N PHE A 351 -6.58 -6.76 -1.44
CA PHE A 351 -7.82 -6.95 -2.16
C PHE A 351 -7.70 -8.13 -3.11
N TYR A 352 -8.66 -9.05 -3.04
CA TYR A 352 -8.82 -10.11 -4.02
C TYR A 352 -9.99 -9.78 -4.94
N ARG A 353 -9.80 -9.99 -6.24
CA ARG A 353 -10.80 -9.81 -7.28
C ARG A 353 -10.95 -11.13 -8.03
N PHE A 354 -12.04 -11.83 -7.75
CA PHE A 354 -12.35 -13.08 -8.43
C PHE A 354 -13.20 -12.78 -9.66
N ILE A 355 -12.71 -13.16 -10.83
CA ILE A 355 -13.41 -13.06 -12.10
C ILE A 355 -14.21 -14.36 -12.26
N LEU A 356 -15.52 -14.25 -12.06
CA LEU A 356 -16.45 -15.36 -12.01
C LEU A 356 -17.22 -15.44 -13.33
N PRO A 357 -17.33 -16.61 -13.97
CA PRO A 357 -18.16 -16.77 -15.16
C PRO A 357 -19.64 -16.59 -14.81
N VAL A 358 -20.40 -15.98 -15.72
CA VAL A 358 -21.85 -15.82 -15.62
C VAL A 358 -22.51 -16.50 -16.82
N ASP A 359 -23.40 -17.44 -16.53
CA ASP A 359 -24.16 -18.14 -17.56
C ASP A 359 -25.23 -17.22 -18.15
N SER A 360 -25.22 -17.08 -19.47
CA SER A 360 -26.28 -16.39 -20.21
C SER A 360 -27.53 -17.27 -20.27
N ALA A 361 -28.71 -16.69 -20.03
CA ALA A 361 -29.99 -17.42 -20.01
C ALA A 361 -30.33 -18.13 -21.35
N GLU A 362 -29.67 -17.79 -22.46
CA GLU A 362 -29.88 -18.42 -23.77
C GLU A 362 -29.21 -19.80 -23.94
N SER A 363 -28.30 -20.22 -23.05
CA SER A 363 -27.62 -21.53 -23.18
C SER A 363 -28.43 -22.72 -22.64
N SER A 364 -29.66 -22.50 -22.14
CA SER A 364 -30.55 -23.55 -21.65
C SER A 364 -31.78 -23.70 -22.54
N ALA A 365 -31.59 -24.14 -23.78
CA ALA A 365 -32.62 -24.76 -24.59
C ALA A 365 -32.06 -26.06 -25.20
N PRO A 366 -32.59 -27.25 -24.84
CA PRO A 366 -32.24 -28.51 -25.50
C PRO A 366 -32.79 -28.61 -26.92
#